data_AF-A0A6A4BL48-F1
#
_entry.id   AF-A0A6A4BL48-F1
#
_cell.length_a   1.000
_cell.length_b   1.000
_cell.length_c   1.000
_cell.angle_alpha   90.00
_cell.angle_beta   90.00
_cell.angle_gamma   90.00
#
_symmetry.space_group_name_H-M   'P 1'
#
loop_
_entity.id
_entity.type
_entity.pdbx_description
1 polymer ?
#
loop_
_entity_poly.entity_id
_entity_poly.type
_entity_poly.pdbx_seq_one_letter_code
_entity_poly.pdbx_strand_id
1 'polypeptide(L)'
;MLRLYEESSGLRIITKTEGIGIVKRCRIDAYGRGVFRLIETKEVRQVSDQDEREFLLVNLAYPIEGKYRRLVGFGHPDLVRLMKYPGITLFVDATFSVTPKPFTQTIIIMIYDKAHDLYILCFYLLVDSKDHWTYWNAFQWVKIQTDMACSPSVMVCDLEQALHLGFAISLKAHTSSDVCSIEKSHSP
;
A
#
# COMPACT_ATOMS: atom_id res chain seq x y z
N MET A 1 -37.28 -5.24 -22.60
CA MET A 1 -37.81 -4.29 -21.60
C MET A 1 -36.93 -3.04 -21.65
N LEU A 2 -37.31 -2.09 -22.50
CA LEU A 2 -36.59 -0.83 -22.73
C LEU A 2 -36.94 0.13 -21.58
N ARG A 3 -35.95 0.58 -20.81
CA ARG A 3 -36.13 1.75 -19.93
C ARG A 3 -36.11 2.98 -20.82
N LEU A 4 -37.25 3.63 -20.95
CA LEU A 4 -37.43 4.91 -21.60
C LEU A 4 -36.55 5.95 -20.87
N TYR A 5 -35.58 6.50 -21.60
CA TYR A 5 -34.84 7.69 -21.19
C TYR A 5 -35.67 8.91 -21.62
N GLU A 6 -36.54 9.37 -20.73
CA GLU A 6 -37.10 10.72 -20.79
C GLU A 6 -36.89 11.39 -19.44
N GLU A 7 -35.70 11.96 -19.27
CA GLU A 7 -35.51 13.15 -18.46
C GLU A 7 -34.47 13.98 -19.19
N SER A 8 -34.85 15.20 -19.57
CA SER A 8 -33.93 16.14 -20.21
C SER A 8 -32.75 16.35 -19.28
N SER A 9 -31.58 15.81 -19.64
CA SER A 9 -30.32 15.99 -18.91
C SER A 9 -29.86 17.44 -19.05
N GLY A 10 -30.58 18.36 -18.42
CA GLY A 10 -30.17 19.75 -18.29
C GLY A 10 -28.81 19.79 -17.61
N LEU A 11 -27.89 20.58 -18.16
CA LEU A 11 -26.64 20.91 -17.48
C LEU A 11 -26.99 21.52 -16.12
N ARG A 12 -26.81 20.76 -15.04
CA ARG A 12 -26.97 21.27 -13.69
C ARG A 12 -25.79 22.21 -13.40
N ILE A 13 -26.02 23.50 -13.51
CA ILE A 13 -25.02 24.52 -13.17
C ILE A 13 -24.87 24.52 -11.65
N ILE A 14 -23.72 24.03 -11.18
CA ILE A 14 -23.37 24.02 -9.76
C ILE A 14 -22.72 25.37 -9.44
N THR A 15 -23.17 26.05 -8.39
CA THR A 15 -22.52 27.30 -7.97
C THR A 15 -21.10 27.03 -7.45
N LYS A 16 -20.20 28.02 -7.53
CA LYS A 16 -18.81 27.87 -7.05
C LYS A 16 -18.75 27.34 -5.61
N THR A 17 -19.61 27.84 -4.72
CA THR A 17 -19.66 27.44 -3.31
C THR A 17 -20.10 25.99 -3.13
N GLU A 18 -21.14 25.57 -3.86
CA GLU A 18 -21.61 24.18 -3.84
C GLU A 18 -20.56 23.23 -4.44
N GLY A 19 -19.92 23.63 -5.53
CA GLY A 19 -18.85 22.86 -6.17
C GLY A 19 -17.67 22.66 -5.23
N ILE A 20 -17.22 23.72 -4.55
CA ILE A 20 -16.19 23.63 -3.51
C ILE A 20 -16.65 22.69 -2.37
N GLY A 21 -17.92 22.78 -1.95
CA GLY A 21 -18.48 21.91 -0.92
C GLY A 21 -18.53 20.44 -1.33
N ILE A 22 -18.85 20.14 -2.59
CA ILE A 22 -18.81 18.78 -3.14
C ILE A 22 -17.37 18.27 -3.16
N VAL A 23 -16.42 19.03 -3.71
CA VAL A 23 -15.01 18.64 -3.76
C VAL A 23 -14.44 18.39 -2.36
N LYS A 24 -14.74 19.26 -1.39
CA LYS A 24 -14.31 19.08 0.00
C LYS A 24 -14.89 17.80 0.60
N ARG A 25 -16.18 17.52 0.40
CA ARG A 25 -16.82 16.29 0.89
C ARG A 25 -16.23 15.05 0.23
N CYS A 26 -16.11 15.02 -1.09
CA CYS A 26 -15.49 13.90 -1.80
C CYS A 26 -14.05 13.65 -1.34
N ARG A 27 -13.26 14.70 -1.09
CA ARG A 27 -11.89 14.55 -0.55
C ARG A 27 -11.88 14.02 0.87
N ILE A 28 -12.80 14.47 1.72
CA ILE A 28 -12.96 13.97 3.08
C ILE A 28 -13.35 12.50 3.08
N ASP A 29 -14.26 12.10 2.20
CA ASP A 29 -14.72 10.72 2.09
C ASP A 29 -13.60 9.81 1.53
N ALA A 30 -12.78 10.33 0.62
CA ALA A 30 -11.68 9.60 -0.01
C ALA A 30 -10.43 9.48 0.88
N TYR A 31 -9.97 10.58 1.47
CA TYR A 31 -8.67 10.67 2.18
C TYR A 31 -8.83 10.87 3.70
N GLY A 32 -10.05 10.87 4.22
CA GLY A 32 -10.33 11.08 5.64
C GLY A 32 -10.14 12.53 6.11
N ARG A 33 -10.29 12.73 7.42
CA ARG A 33 -10.03 14.00 8.12
C ARG A 33 -8.96 13.87 9.19
N GLY A 34 -8.47 15.01 9.68
CA GLY A 34 -7.56 15.08 10.82
C GLY A 34 -6.17 14.55 10.47
N VAL A 35 -5.70 13.56 11.23
CA VAL A 35 -4.35 12.96 11.10
C VAL A 35 -4.06 12.51 9.67
N PHE A 36 -5.04 11.96 8.97
CA PHE A 36 -4.88 11.49 7.60
C PHE A 36 -4.75 12.58 6.54
N ARG A 37 -5.10 13.81 6.87
CA ARG A 37 -4.81 14.99 6.06
C ARG A 37 -3.53 15.66 6.52
N LEU A 38 -3.19 15.51 7.81
CA LEU A 38 -1.92 15.98 8.34
C LEU A 38 -0.76 15.25 7.67
N ILE A 39 -0.83 13.93 7.40
CA ILE A 39 0.27 13.22 6.72
C ILE A 39 0.67 13.81 5.35
N GLU A 40 -0.21 14.58 4.71
CA GLU A 40 0.09 15.26 3.44
C GLU A 40 0.84 16.58 3.62
N THR A 41 0.96 17.11 4.85
CA THR A 41 1.67 18.35 5.14
C THR A 41 3.18 18.12 5.12
N LYS A 42 3.94 19.20 4.87
CA LYS A 42 5.39 19.11 4.66
C LYS A 42 6.10 18.45 5.84
N GLU A 43 5.65 18.74 7.06
CA GLU A 43 6.26 18.33 8.33
C GLU A 43 6.22 16.82 8.57
N VAL A 44 5.28 16.10 7.97
CA VAL A 44 5.06 14.65 8.18
C VAL A 44 5.21 13.83 6.92
N ARG A 45 5.29 14.49 5.75
CA ARG A 45 5.56 13.85 4.47
C ARG A 45 7.03 13.51 4.29
N GLN A 46 7.93 14.26 4.92
CA GLN A 46 9.38 14.18 4.73
C GLN A 46 10.03 13.20 5.73
N VAL A 47 11.27 12.77 5.42
CA VAL A 47 12.04 11.88 6.29
C VAL A 47 12.34 12.55 7.63
N SER A 48 12.78 13.81 7.60
CA SER A 48 13.01 14.62 8.80
C SER A 48 13.11 16.10 8.43
N ASP A 49 13.16 16.99 9.42
CA ASP A 49 13.39 18.43 9.19
C ASP A 49 14.73 18.73 8.49
N GLN A 50 15.70 17.80 8.54
CA GLN A 50 17.01 17.91 7.91
C GLN A 50 17.09 17.18 6.56
N ASP A 51 16.09 16.36 6.22
CA ASP A 51 16.04 15.56 5.00
C ASP A 51 14.68 15.73 4.33
N GLU A 52 14.66 16.62 3.34
CA GLU A 52 13.45 17.01 2.63
C GLU A 52 12.88 15.93 1.70
N ARG A 53 13.56 14.78 1.55
CA ARG A 53 13.08 13.68 0.72
C ARG A 53 11.78 13.10 1.28
N GLU A 54 10.95 12.57 0.41
CA GLU A 54 9.62 12.07 0.77
C GLU A 54 9.72 10.72 1.51
N PHE A 55 9.15 10.66 2.70
CA PHE A 55 8.92 9.41 3.44
C PHE A 55 7.53 8.84 3.16
N LEU A 56 6.52 9.71 2.96
CA LEU A 56 5.21 9.30 2.44
C LEU A 56 5.30 9.13 0.93
N LEU A 57 5.27 7.88 0.48
CA LEU A 57 5.49 7.50 -0.91
C LEU A 57 4.17 7.34 -1.69
N VAL A 58 3.10 6.93 -1.02
CA VAL A 58 1.78 6.80 -1.64
C VAL A 58 0.68 7.16 -0.65
N ASN A 59 -0.34 7.89 -1.10
CA ASN A 59 -1.58 8.14 -0.38
C ASN A 59 -2.70 8.24 -1.42
N LEU A 60 -3.35 7.10 -1.65
CA LEU A 60 -4.32 6.93 -2.73
C LEU A 60 -5.68 6.53 -2.15
N ALA A 61 -6.72 7.12 -2.73
CA ALA A 61 -8.08 6.62 -2.62
C ALA A 61 -8.58 6.20 -4.01
N TYR A 62 -9.09 4.98 -4.14
CA TYR A 62 -9.52 4.43 -5.41
C TYR A 62 -10.86 3.70 -5.27
N PRO A 63 -11.79 3.83 -6.23
CA PRO A 63 -13.06 3.14 -6.19
C PRO A 63 -12.89 1.69 -6.67
N ILE A 64 -13.45 0.74 -5.93
CA ILE A 64 -13.58 -0.65 -6.35
C ILE A 64 -14.93 -1.18 -5.88
N GLU A 65 -15.71 -1.76 -6.80
CA GLU A 65 -17.06 -2.28 -6.54
C GLU A 65 -17.99 -1.27 -5.83
N GLY A 66 -17.87 0.02 -6.18
CA GLY A 66 -18.69 1.09 -5.60
C GLY A 66 -18.28 1.53 -4.18
N LYS A 67 -17.18 1.00 -3.63
CA LYS A 67 -16.59 1.46 -2.36
C LYS A 67 -15.26 2.15 -2.62
N TYR A 68 -15.02 3.26 -1.93
CA TYR A 68 -13.69 3.86 -1.90
C TYR A 68 -12.79 3.04 -0.99
N ARG A 69 -11.68 2.58 -1.56
CA ARG A 69 -10.58 1.99 -0.81
C ARG A 69 -9.44 2.95 -0.66
N ARG A 70 -8.68 2.80 0.42
CA ARG A 70 -7.55 3.63 0.75
C ARG A 70 -6.30 2.82 0.96
N LEU A 71 -5.23 3.32 0.36
CA LEU A 71 -3.88 2.79 0.49
C LEU A 71 -2.93 3.93 0.84
N VAL A 72 -2.16 3.77 1.90
CA VAL A 72 -1.12 4.72 2.30
C VAL A 72 0.17 3.97 2.49
N GLY A 73 1.28 4.50 1.98
CA GLY A 73 2.56 3.83 1.99
C GLY A 73 3.70 4.75 2.33
N PHE A 74 4.61 4.22 3.12
CA PHE A 74 5.74 4.93 3.67
C PHE A 74 7.01 4.13 3.47
N GLY A 75 8.14 4.81 3.32
CA GLY A 75 9.43 4.17 3.22
C GLY A 75 10.54 5.21 3.16
N HIS A 76 11.65 4.90 3.79
CA HIS A 76 12.83 5.74 3.69
C HIS A 76 13.46 5.57 2.29
N PRO A 77 13.72 6.65 1.53
CA PRO A 77 14.19 6.56 0.14
C PRO A 77 15.42 5.66 -0.04
N ASP A 78 16.39 5.73 0.89
CA ASP A 78 17.58 4.89 0.83
C ASP A 78 17.29 3.40 1.01
N LEU A 79 16.26 3.05 1.80
CA LEU A 79 15.88 1.66 2.04
C LEU A 79 15.04 1.12 0.88
N VAL A 80 14.14 1.95 0.32
CA VAL A 80 13.40 1.62 -0.91
C VAL A 80 14.35 1.39 -2.08
N ARG A 81 15.45 2.18 -2.16
CA ARG A 81 16.48 2.01 -3.19
C ARG A 81 17.14 0.63 -3.14
N LEU A 82 17.29 0.03 -1.95
CA LEU A 82 17.85 -1.32 -1.82
C LEU A 82 16.95 -2.38 -2.49
N MET A 83 15.64 -2.14 -2.55
CA MET A 83 14.69 -3.03 -3.23
C MET A 83 14.85 -3.06 -4.76
N LYS A 84 15.70 -2.18 -5.32
CA LYS A 84 16.01 -2.13 -6.76
C LYS A 84 17.18 -3.02 -7.15
N TYR A 85 17.90 -3.58 -6.18
CA TYR A 85 19.04 -4.44 -6.48
C TYR A 85 18.59 -5.78 -7.06
N PRO A 86 19.32 -6.30 -8.07
CA PRO A 86 18.98 -7.58 -8.65
C PRO A 86 19.21 -8.70 -7.64
N GLY A 87 18.34 -9.71 -7.67
CA GLY A 87 18.54 -10.93 -6.89
C GLY A 87 18.21 -10.82 -5.40
N ILE A 88 17.61 -9.72 -4.95
CA ILE A 88 17.15 -9.56 -3.57
C ILE A 88 16.12 -10.61 -3.17
N THR A 89 16.06 -10.91 -1.87
CA THR A 89 15.00 -11.71 -1.26
C THR A 89 14.05 -10.77 -0.52
N LEU A 90 12.77 -10.82 -0.86
CA LEU A 90 11.73 -10.05 -0.16
C LEU A 90 11.04 -10.91 0.90
N PHE A 91 10.76 -10.28 2.03
CA PHE A 91 9.93 -10.82 3.10
C PHE A 91 8.76 -9.87 3.26
N VAL A 92 7.54 -10.39 3.13
CA VAL A 92 6.33 -9.60 3.34
C VAL A 92 5.56 -10.18 4.51
N ASP A 93 5.26 -9.33 5.47
CA ASP A 93 4.49 -9.67 6.66
C ASP A 93 3.29 -8.73 6.75
N ALA A 94 2.09 -9.28 6.90
CA ALA A 94 0.87 -8.49 6.94
C ALA A 94 0.24 -8.57 8.34
N THR A 95 0.58 -7.57 9.16
CA THR A 95 0.21 -7.53 10.59
C THR A 95 -1.13 -6.85 10.84
N PHE A 96 -1.88 -7.35 11.83
CA PHE A 96 -3.22 -6.86 12.16
C PHE A 96 -3.28 -6.04 13.46
N SER A 97 -2.57 -6.51 14.49
CA SER A 97 -2.71 -6.02 15.87
C SER A 97 -2.24 -4.59 16.07
N VAL A 98 -1.34 -4.10 15.21
CA VAL A 98 -0.72 -2.77 15.30
C VAL A 98 -1.22 -1.80 14.23
N THR A 99 -2.26 -2.16 13.48
CA THR A 99 -2.74 -1.32 12.37
C THR A 99 -3.59 -0.15 12.89
N PRO A 100 -3.27 1.10 12.52
CA PRO A 100 -4.07 2.26 12.91
C PRO A 100 -5.42 2.27 12.17
N LYS A 101 -6.50 2.51 12.91
CA LYS A 101 -7.84 2.75 12.32
C LYS A 101 -7.79 3.99 11.42
N PRO A 102 -8.43 3.99 10.24
CA PRO A 102 -9.46 3.05 9.77
C PRO A 102 -8.92 1.86 8.96
N PHE A 103 -7.60 1.70 8.84
CA PHE A 103 -7.01 0.59 8.08
C PHE A 103 -7.23 -0.74 8.81
N THR A 104 -7.26 -1.82 8.05
CA THR A 104 -7.52 -3.17 8.58
C THR A 104 -6.26 -4.03 8.66
N GLN A 105 -5.22 -3.67 7.92
CA GLN A 105 -3.94 -4.36 7.93
C GLN A 105 -2.77 -3.42 7.57
N THR A 106 -1.60 -3.77 8.09
CA THR A 106 -0.32 -3.13 7.76
C THR A 106 0.57 -4.17 7.10
N ILE A 107 0.88 -3.96 5.82
CA ILE A 107 1.81 -4.79 5.06
C ILE A 107 3.21 -4.19 5.25
N ILE A 108 4.13 -5.00 5.72
CA ILE A 108 5.52 -4.67 5.96
C ILE A 108 6.35 -5.41 4.90
N ILE A 109 7.19 -4.68 4.16
CA ILE A 109 8.10 -5.26 3.18
C ILE A 109 9.52 -5.06 3.66
N MET A 110 10.23 -6.17 3.78
CA MET A 110 11.63 -6.23 4.19
C MET A 110 12.47 -6.89 3.11
N ILE A 111 13.75 -6.52 3.05
CA ILE A 111 14.78 -7.27 2.34
C ILE A 111 15.72 -7.91 3.35
N TYR A 112 16.36 -9.00 2.95
CA TYR A 112 17.52 -9.51 3.68
C TYR A 112 18.80 -8.98 3.03
N ASP A 113 19.55 -8.18 3.78
CA ASP A 113 20.85 -7.67 3.36
C ASP A 113 21.95 -8.65 3.75
N LYS A 114 22.47 -9.36 2.75
CA LYS A 114 23.53 -10.35 2.91
C LYS A 114 24.85 -9.75 3.38
N ALA A 115 25.11 -8.47 3.10
CA ALA A 115 26.37 -7.84 3.47
C ALA A 115 26.48 -7.65 4.99
N HIS A 116 25.35 -7.43 5.66
CA HIS A 116 25.29 -7.16 7.09
C HIS A 116 24.50 -8.21 7.89
N ASP A 117 24.06 -9.30 7.23
CA ASP A 117 23.29 -10.39 7.82
C ASP A 117 22.07 -9.91 8.63
N LEU A 118 21.29 -8.99 8.04
CA LEU A 118 20.16 -8.39 8.73
C LEU A 118 18.96 -8.13 7.81
N TYR A 119 17.78 -8.16 8.43
CA TYR A 119 16.53 -7.81 7.78
C TYR A 119 16.32 -6.29 7.82
N ILE A 120 16.26 -5.67 6.66
CA ILE A 120 16.03 -4.23 6.51
C ILE A 120 14.58 -4.02 6.13
N LEU A 121 13.89 -3.21 6.92
CA LEU A 121 12.55 -2.82 6.61
C LEU A 121 12.54 -1.66 5.61
N CYS A 122 11.98 -1.89 4.43
CA CYS A 122 12.03 -0.95 3.32
C CYS A 122 10.73 -0.19 3.13
N PHE A 123 9.58 -0.83 3.38
CA PHE A 123 8.28 -0.28 3.03
C PHE A 123 7.20 -0.68 4.03
N TYR A 124 6.34 0.28 4.40
CA TYR A 124 5.10 0.05 5.13
C TYR A 124 3.91 0.44 4.27
N LEU A 125 2.87 -0.38 4.19
CA LEU A 125 1.62 -0.09 3.48
C LEU A 125 0.45 -0.32 4.42
N LEU A 126 -0.33 0.73 4.66
CA LEU A 126 -1.61 0.67 5.33
C LEU A 126 -2.69 0.43 4.29
N VAL A 127 -3.43 -0.67 4.45
CA VAL A 127 -4.52 -1.07 3.56
C VAL A 127 -5.81 -1.26 4.34
N ASP A 128 -6.94 -0.95 3.70
CA ASP A 128 -8.25 -0.99 4.33
C ASP A 128 -9.03 -2.28 4.06
N SER A 129 -8.55 -3.16 3.18
CA SER A 129 -9.13 -4.49 2.95
C SER A 129 -8.09 -5.57 2.71
N LYS A 130 -8.51 -6.84 2.90
CA LYS A 130 -7.68 -8.05 2.85
C LYS A 130 -8.05 -8.93 1.67
N ASP A 131 -8.14 -8.34 0.49
CA ASP A 131 -8.49 -9.05 -0.72
C ASP A 131 -7.40 -8.92 -1.76
N HIS A 132 -7.40 -9.89 -2.68
CA HIS A 132 -6.40 -10.01 -3.72
C HIS A 132 -6.19 -8.72 -4.51
N TRP A 133 -7.26 -7.97 -4.83
CA TRP A 133 -7.13 -6.72 -5.59
C TRP A 133 -6.41 -5.63 -4.81
N THR A 134 -6.63 -5.56 -3.50
CA THR A 134 -5.91 -4.61 -2.64
C THR A 134 -4.43 -4.95 -2.56
N TYR A 135 -4.07 -6.23 -2.39
CA TYR A 135 -2.67 -6.65 -2.41
C TYR A 135 -2.02 -6.41 -3.78
N TRP A 136 -2.71 -6.75 -4.87
CA TRP A 136 -2.23 -6.49 -6.21
C TRP A 136 -1.93 -5.00 -6.39
N ASN A 137 -2.88 -4.12 -6.05
CA ASN A 137 -2.69 -2.67 -6.16
C ASN A 137 -1.55 -2.17 -5.26
N ALA A 138 -1.44 -2.69 -4.04
CA ALA A 138 -0.36 -2.37 -3.11
C ALA A 138 1.02 -2.68 -3.72
N PHE A 139 1.18 -3.87 -4.30
CA PHE A 139 2.43 -4.25 -4.96
C PHE A 139 2.69 -3.50 -6.27
N GLN A 140 1.66 -3.08 -7.02
CA GLN A 140 1.87 -2.18 -8.15
C GLN A 140 2.48 -0.85 -7.70
N TRP A 141 2.01 -0.29 -6.59
CA TRP A 141 2.60 0.93 -6.04
C TRP A 141 4.04 0.73 -5.57
N VAL A 142 4.36 -0.41 -4.96
CA VAL A 142 5.76 -0.76 -4.62
C VAL A 142 6.64 -0.78 -5.86
N LYS A 143 6.16 -1.34 -6.98
CA LYS A 143 6.90 -1.31 -8.25
C LYS A 143 7.10 0.11 -8.76
N ILE A 144 6.06 0.93 -8.73
CA ILE A 144 6.15 2.32 -9.18
C ILE A 144 7.18 3.09 -8.33
N GLN A 145 7.15 2.92 -7.00
CA GLN A 145 8.08 3.59 -6.08
C GLN A 145 9.53 3.09 -6.18
N THR A 146 9.73 1.94 -6.82
CA THR A 146 11.06 1.38 -7.11
C THR A 146 11.49 1.60 -8.55
N ASP A 147 10.88 2.56 -9.25
CA ASP A 147 11.10 2.86 -10.68
C ASP A 147 10.93 1.62 -11.58
N MET A 148 9.98 0.76 -11.23
CA MET A 148 9.73 -0.54 -11.87
C MET A 148 10.91 -1.52 -11.81
N ALA A 149 11.95 -1.23 -11.02
CA ALA A 149 13.18 -2.02 -10.93
C ALA A 149 13.13 -3.12 -9.85
N CYS A 150 12.09 -3.15 -9.00
CA CYS A 150 11.94 -4.23 -8.02
C CYS A 150 11.63 -5.56 -8.73
N SER A 151 12.63 -6.44 -8.75
CA SER A 151 12.58 -7.78 -9.32
C SER A 151 13.26 -8.78 -8.37
N PRO A 152 12.54 -9.24 -7.32
CA PRO A 152 13.10 -10.16 -6.33
C PRO A 152 13.34 -11.56 -6.93
N SER A 153 14.39 -12.23 -6.46
CA SER A 153 14.68 -13.62 -6.83
C SER A 153 13.80 -14.61 -6.06
N VAL A 154 13.61 -14.31 -4.77
CA VAL A 154 12.86 -15.12 -3.81
C VAL A 154 11.93 -14.17 -3.05
N MET A 155 10.73 -14.67 -2.78
CA MET A 155 9.77 -13.98 -1.93
C MET A 155 9.26 -14.96 -0.87
N VAL A 156 9.23 -14.48 0.36
CA VAL A 156 8.67 -15.17 1.52
C VAL A 156 7.52 -14.31 2.03
N CYS A 157 6.36 -14.92 2.25
CA CYS A 157 5.16 -14.25 2.72
C CYS A 157 4.53 -15.01 3.87
N ASP A 158 3.72 -14.30 4.65
CA ASP A 158 2.75 -14.94 5.53
C ASP A 158 1.75 -15.81 4.75
N LEU A 159 1.05 -16.71 5.46
CA LEU A 159 0.21 -17.77 4.88
C LEU A 159 -1.07 -17.26 4.18
N GLU A 160 -1.23 -15.95 3.94
CA GLU A 160 -2.43 -15.43 3.32
C GLU A 160 -2.44 -15.68 1.80
N GLN A 161 -3.30 -16.59 1.34
CA GLN A 161 -3.42 -16.96 -0.08
C GLN A 161 -3.70 -15.76 -0.99
N ALA A 162 -4.46 -14.78 -0.52
CA ALA A 162 -4.75 -13.56 -1.28
C ALA A 162 -3.49 -12.69 -1.49
N LEU A 163 -2.60 -12.64 -0.50
CA LEU A 163 -1.31 -11.95 -0.59
C LEU A 163 -0.39 -12.61 -1.62
N HIS A 164 -0.32 -13.95 -1.57
CA HIS A 164 0.42 -14.77 -2.55
C HIS A 164 -0.06 -14.49 -3.98
N LEU A 165 -1.37 -14.49 -4.21
CA LEU A 165 -1.93 -14.23 -5.53
C LEU A 165 -1.67 -12.78 -5.99
N GLY A 166 -1.82 -11.81 -5.08
CA GLY A 166 -1.59 -10.38 -5.35
C GLY A 166 -0.17 -10.11 -5.83
N PHE A 167 0.80 -10.74 -5.18
CA PHE A 167 2.20 -10.64 -5.53
C PHE A 167 2.54 -11.36 -6.83
N ALA A 168 2.10 -12.61 -7.02
CA ALA A 168 2.47 -13.43 -8.18
C ALA A 168 2.11 -12.73 -9.52
N ILE A 169 0.96 -12.06 -9.55
CA ILE A 169 0.52 -11.27 -10.71
C ILE A 169 1.34 -9.98 -10.85
N SER A 170 1.77 -9.39 -9.74
CA SER A 170 2.41 -8.08 -9.73
C SER A 170 3.91 -8.09 -10.00
N LEU A 171 4.67 -8.95 -9.29
CA LEU A 171 6.12 -8.81 -9.14
C LEU A 171 6.98 -9.85 -9.90
N LYS A 172 6.38 -10.78 -10.67
CA LYS A 172 7.10 -11.77 -11.50
C LYS A 172 8.32 -12.41 -10.79
N ALA A 173 8.13 -12.97 -9.60
CA ALA A 173 9.17 -13.73 -8.89
C ALA A 173 8.84 -15.22 -8.85
N HIS A 174 9.84 -16.06 -8.55
CA HIS A 174 9.59 -17.41 -8.09
C HIS A 174 9.10 -17.35 -6.63
N THR A 175 7.83 -17.70 -6.41
CA THR A 175 7.27 -17.86 -5.07
C THR A 175 7.71 -19.21 -4.52
N SER A 176 8.57 -19.23 -3.50
CA SER A 176 8.79 -20.43 -2.71
C SER A 176 7.85 -20.37 -1.51
N SER A 177 6.90 -21.30 -1.42
CA SER A 177 6.06 -21.48 -0.23
C SER A 177 6.80 -22.32 0.81
N ASP A 178 8.05 -22.00 1.09
CA ASP A 178 8.82 -22.73 2.09
C ASP A 178 8.29 -22.35 3.46
N VAL A 179 7.58 -23.33 4.02
CA VAL A 179 6.96 -23.37 5.33
C VAL A 179 8.00 -22.98 6.37
N CYS A 180 7.88 -21.77 6.94
CA CYS A 180 8.51 -21.47 8.21
C CYS A 180 7.74 -22.22 9.30
N SER A 181 8.01 -23.52 9.41
CA SER A 181 7.72 -24.28 10.62
C SER A 181 8.63 -23.71 11.69
N ILE A 182 8.13 -22.75 12.46
CA ILE A 182 8.66 -22.49 13.79
C ILE A 182 8.46 -23.81 14.54
N GLU A 183 9.55 -24.56 14.69
CA GLU A 183 9.63 -25.70 15.57
C GLU A 183 9.02 -25.28 16.90
N LYS A 184 7.90 -25.91 17.26
CA LYS A 184 7.50 -26.02 18.66
C LYS A 184 8.59 -26.84 19.33
N SER A 185 9.62 -26.15 19.82
CA SER A 185 10.57 -26.72 20.75
C SER A 185 9.75 -27.26 21.93
N HIS A 186 9.63 -28.58 21.93
CA HIS A 186 9.33 -29.31 23.14
C HIS A 186 10.40 -28.94 24.15
N SER A 187 9.98 -28.58 25.35
CA SER A 187 10.80 -28.65 26.55
C SER A 187 9.88 -29.15 27.66
N PRO A 188 10.42 -29.99 28.54
CA PRO A 188 9.79 -31.21 29.06
C PRO A 188 8.56 -31.03 29.97
#